data_AF-A0A947FC20-F1
#
_entry.id   AF-A0A947FC20-F1
#
_cell.length_a   1.000
_cell.length_b   1.000
_cell.length_c   1.000
_cell.angle_alpha   90.00
_cell.angle_beta   90.00
_cell.angle_gamma   90.00
#
_symmetry.space_group_name_H-M   'P 1'
#
loop_
_entity.id
_entity.type
_entity.pdbx_description
1 polymer ?
#
loop_
_entity_poly.entity_id
_entity_poly.type
_entity_poly.pdbx_seq_one_letter_code
_entity_poly.pdbx_strand_id
1 'polypeptide(L)'
;LWKTTGFPLQTERTEIVKKGKKKTVSFLHPEGLGKWYLSIGQGMGKTLTYAEEKQAYTMTDRGTYLKYKLGRKQGLDLEILCAGDERLFNPYGIIPINPKMYPHVKFDWADTLAKWLVSPKAQALIAEYRIQGQQAFFPDAVTYAK
;
A
#
# COMPACT_ATOMS: atom_id res chain seq x y z
N LEU A 1 -2.06 2.49 13.00
CA LEU A 1 -3.42 2.85 12.56
C LEU A 1 -4.41 2.79 13.72
N TRP A 2 -4.89 1.64 14.17
CA TRP A 2 -5.91 1.64 15.24
C TRP A 2 -5.47 2.31 16.56
N LYS A 3 -4.21 2.17 16.97
CA LYS A 3 -3.69 2.85 18.16
C LYS A 3 -3.73 4.38 18.09
N THR A 4 -3.65 4.95 16.90
CA THR A 4 -3.59 6.41 16.72
C THR A 4 -4.97 7.05 16.65
N THR A 5 -6.05 6.25 16.57
CA THR A 5 -7.42 6.77 16.49
C THR A 5 -8.04 7.06 17.86
N GLY A 6 -7.42 6.59 18.95
CA GLY A 6 -7.97 6.70 20.31
C GLY A 6 -9.17 5.79 20.59
N PHE A 7 -9.59 4.96 19.62
CA PHE A 7 -10.64 3.98 19.85
C PHE A 7 -10.18 2.90 20.84
N PRO A 8 -11.06 2.42 21.74
CA PRO A 8 -10.80 1.23 22.55
C PRO A 8 -10.41 0.05 21.64
N LEU A 9 -9.35 -0.66 22.00
CA LEU A 9 -8.82 -1.77 21.21
C LEU A 9 -8.90 -3.07 21.99
N GLN A 10 -9.33 -4.13 21.32
CA GLN A 10 -9.32 -5.49 21.84
C GLN A 10 -8.35 -6.37 21.06
N THR A 11 -7.82 -7.39 21.74
CA THR A 11 -6.95 -8.40 21.14
C THR A 11 -7.71 -9.71 21.01
N GLU A 12 -7.94 -10.14 19.79
CA GLU A 12 -8.46 -11.48 19.49
C GLU A 12 -7.29 -12.44 19.26
N ARG A 13 -7.39 -13.67 19.80
CA ARG A 13 -6.38 -14.72 19.61
C ARG A 13 -7.01 -15.94 18.96
N THR A 14 -6.40 -16.41 17.88
CA THR A 14 -6.86 -17.60 17.15
C THR A 14 -5.71 -18.60 17.04
N GLU A 15 -5.99 -19.88 17.27
CA GLU A 15 -5.06 -20.96 16.92
C GLU A 15 -5.16 -21.27 15.42
N ILE A 16 -4.03 -21.19 14.73
CA ILE A 16 -3.91 -21.67 13.35
C ILE A 16 -2.86 -22.76 13.26
N VAL A 17 -3.03 -23.68 12.31
CA VAL A 17 -2.00 -24.67 11.97
C VAL A 17 -1.20 -24.15 10.79
N LYS A 18 0.10 -23.87 11.01
CA LYS A 18 1.03 -23.45 9.95
C LYS A 18 2.17 -24.46 9.86
N LYS A 19 2.27 -25.16 8.72
CA LYS A 19 3.24 -26.24 8.50
C LYS A 19 3.19 -27.34 9.58
N GLY A 20 1.98 -27.81 9.91
CA GLY A 20 1.76 -28.87 10.89
C GLY A 20 1.96 -28.49 12.37
N LYS A 21 2.40 -27.25 12.66
CA LYS A 21 2.53 -26.75 14.04
C LYS A 21 1.39 -25.79 14.37
N LYS A 22 0.78 -25.98 15.54
CA LYS A 22 -0.14 -25.00 16.12
C LYS A 22 0.62 -23.70 16.43
N LYS A 23 0.06 -22.57 16.01
CA LYS A 23 0.55 -21.24 16.35
C LYS A 23 -0.63 -20.37 16.74
N THR A 24 -0.51 -19.68 17.86
CA THR A 24 -1.44 -18.61 18.24
C THR A 24 -1.10 -17.36 17.45
N VAL A 25 -2.08 -16.79 16.75
CA VAL A 25 -1.98 -15.48 16.12
C VAL A 25 -2.85 -14.52 16.90
N SER A 26 -2.33 -13.32 17.16
CA SER A 26 -3.04 -12.25 17.87
C SER A 26 -3.34 -11.12 16.89
N PHE A 27 -4.59 -10.65 16.90
CA PHE A 27 -5.08 -9.55 16.08
C PHE A 27 -5.54 -8.42 17.00
N LEU A 28 -4.94 -7.24 16.85
CA LEU A 28 -5.37 -6.03 17.56
C LEU A 28 -6.31 -5.22 16.66
N HIS A 29 -7.50 -4.95 17.14
CA HIS A 29 -8.52 -4.23 16.39
C HIS A 29 -9.45 -3.42 17.30
N PRO A 30 -10.18 -2.42 16.79
CA PRO A 30 -11.14 -1.69 17.61
C PRO A 30 -12.19 -2.60 18.26
N GLU A 31 -12.64 -2.20 19.44
CA GLU A 31 -13.84 -2.77 20.05
C GLU A 31 -15.09 -2.37 19.24
N GLY A 32 -16.14 -3.19 19.31
CA GLY A 32 -17.42 -2.84 18.68
C GLY A 32 -17.46 -2.86 17.15
N LEU A 33 -16.47 -3.46 16.48
CA LEU A 33 -16.45 -3.61 15.01
C LEU A 33 -17.68 -4.36 14.44
N GLY A 34 -18.36 -5.16 15.25
CA GLY A 34 -19.65 -5.77 14.92
C GLY A 34 -19.67 -6.52 13.59
N LYS A 35 -20.83 -6.53 12.94
CA LYS A 35 -21.03 -7.15 11.62
C LYS A 35 -20.68 -6.24 10.43
N TRP A 36 -20.37 -4.96 10.69
CA TRP A 36 -20.16 -3.94 9.66
C TRP A 36 -18.70 -3.87 9.18
N TYR A 37 -17.75 -4.32 10.01
CA TYR A 37 -16.34 -4.44 9.63
C TYR A 37 -16.04 -5.84 9.11
N LEU A 38 -15.41 -5.91 7.93
CA LEU A 38 -15.18 -7.17 7.22
C LEU A 38 -13.68 -7.33 6.91
N SER A 39 -13.04 -8.26 7.61
CA SER A 39 -11.66 -8.67 7.32
C SER A 39 -11.67 -9.93 6.46
N ILE A 40 -11.50 -9.78 5.15
CA ILE A 40 -11.71 -10.89 4.20
C ILE A 40 -10.48 -11.80 4.00
N GLY A 41 -9.31 -11.42 4.54
CA GLY A 41 -8.08 -12.23 4.48
C GLY A 41 -7.49 -12.43 3.06
N GLN A 42 -7.81 -11.54 2.12
CA GLN A 42 -7.40 -11.65 0.71
C GLN A 42 -6.62 -10.40 0.25
N GLY A 43 -5.96 -10.51 -0.91
CA GLY A 43 -5.22 -9.42 -1.52
C GLY A 43 -6.11 -8.28 -2.01
N MET A 44 -5.51 -7.10 -2.22
CA MET A 44 -6.21 -5.83 -2.43
C MET A 44 -7.26 -5.85 -3.56
N GLY A 45 -6.94 -6.49 -4.68
CA GLY A 45 -7.87 -6.59 -5.79
C GLY A 45 -9.16 -7.35 -5.47
N LYS A 46 -9.06 -8.44 -4.70
CA LYS A 46 -10.22 -9.22 -4.22
C LYS A 46 -11.01 -8.43 -3.17
N THR A 47 -10.33 -7.63 -2.34
CA THR A 47 -10.98 -6.72 -1.39
C THR A 47 -11.80 -5.64 -2.10
N LEU A 48 -11.31 -5.07 -3.20
CA LEU A 48 -12.07 -4.10 -3.99
C LEU A 48 -13.33 -4.70 -4.61
N THR A 49 -13.22 -5.89 -5.22
CA THR A 49 -14.37 -6.61 -5.77
C THR A 49 -15.40 -6.94 -4.68
N TYR A 50 -14.94 -7.39 -3.51
CA TYR A 50 -15.83 -7.66 -2.39
C TYR A 50 -16.52 -6.39 -1.88
N ALA A 51 -15.81 -5.27 -1.81
CA ALA A 51 -16.38 -3.98 -1.40
C ALA A 51 -17.46 -3.50 -2.38
N GLU A 52 -17.23 -3.65 -3.68
CA GLU A 52 -18.22 -3.38 -4.74
C GLU A 52 -19.47 -4.26 -4.58
N GLU A 53 -19.30 -5.58 -4.45
CA GLU A 53 -20.41 -6.53 -4.28
C GLU A 53 -21.24 -6.24 -3.02
N LYS A 54 -20.59 -5.75 -1.95
CA LYS A 54 -21.23 -5.40 -0.68
C LYS A 54 -21.71 -3.95 -0.61
N GLN A 55 -21.43 -3.13 -1.62
CA GLN A 55 -21.68 -1.68 -1.59
C GLN A 55 -21.10 -1.06 -0.31
N ALA A 56 -19.83 -1.39 -0.04
CA ALA A 56 -19.11 -1.05 1.17
C ALA A 56 -17.90 -0.16 0.90
N TYR A 57 -17.36 0.41 1.98
CA TYR A 57 -16.14 1.23 1.94
C TYR A 57 -14.90 0.35 2.08
N THR A 58 -13.84 0.71 1.38
CA THR A 58 -12.52 0.09 1.57
C THR A 58 -11.41 1.11 1.32
N MET A 59 -10.29 0.94 2.03
CA MET A 59 -9.07 1.71 1.79
C MET A 59 -8.17 0.90 0.87
N THR A 60 -7.65 1.54 -0.18
CA THR A 60 -6.81 0.89 -1.19
C THR A 60 -5.71 1.83 -1.68
N ASP A 61 -4.64 1.27 -2.24
CA ASP A 61 -3.66 2.07 -2.96
C ASP A 61 -4.19 2.51 -4.34
N ARG A 62 -3.71 3.67 -4.81
CA ARG A 62 -4.16 4.28 -6.08
C ARG A 62 -3.88 3.38 -7.29
N GLY A 63 -2.75 2.68 -7.31
CA GLY A 63 -2.38 1.83 -8.45
C GLY A 63 -3.37 0.68 -8.66
N THR A 64 -3.74 -0.01 -7.58
CA THR A 64 -4.72 -1.09 -7.58
C THR A 64 -6.10 -0.56 -7.93
N TYR A 65 -6.52 0.56 -7.34
CA TYR A 65 -7.78 1.21 -7.70
C TYR A 65 -7.88 1.50 -9.19
N LEU A 66 -6.90 2.20 -9.78
CA LEU A 66 -6.89 2.55 -11.20
C LEU A 66 -6.92 1.31 -12.11
N LYS A 67 -6.14 0.28 -11.77
CA LYS A 67 -6.13 -0.98 -12.51
C LYS A 67 -7.49 -1.68 -12.49
N TYR A 68 -8.22 -1.64 -11.38
CA TYR A 68 -9.52 -2.28 -11.28
C TYR A 68 -10.67 -1.42 -11.83
N LYS A 69 -10.62 -0.09 -11.63
CA LYS A 69 -11.60 0.88 -12.15
C LYS A 69 -11.55 0.99 -13.68
N LEU A 70 -10.35 1.04 -14.26
CA LEU A 70 -10.15 1.33 -15.69
C LEU A 70 -9.55 0.18 -16.50
N GLY A 71 -8.86 -0.77 -15.86
CA GLY A 71 -8.12 -1.84 -16.55
C GLY A 71 -8.89 -3.15 -16.73
N ARG A 72 -10.13 -3.25 -16.23
CA ARG A 72 -11.01 -4.42 -16.39
C ARG A 72 -12.04 -4.15 -17.49
N LYS A 73 -12.53 -5.22 -18.15
CA LYS A 73 -13.62 -5.11 -19.15
C LYS A 73 -14.87 -4.46 -18.56
N GLN A 74 -15.18 -4.81 -17.31
CA GLN A 74 -16.15 -4.12 -16.48
C GLN A 74 -15.36 -3.49 -15.33
N GLY A 75 -15.23 -2.16 -15.38
CA GLY A 75 -14.60 -1.37 -14.33
C GLY A 75 -15.40 -1.42 -13.04
N LEU A 76 -14.74 -1.07 -11.92
CA LEU A 76 -15.42 -0.95 -10.63
C LEU A 76 -16.48 0.16 -10.65
N ASP A 77 -17.60 -0.05 -10.00
CA ASP A 77 -18.57 0.97 -9.59
C ASP A 77 -18.28 1.47 -8.16
N LEU A 78 -17.00 1.73 -7.89
CA LEU A 78 -16.52 2.35 -6.66
C LEU A 78 -15.90 3.71 -6.98
N GLU A 79 -16.20 4.70 -6.14
CA GLU A 79 -15.71 6.07 -6.27
C GLU A 79 -14.73 6.43 -5.16
N ILE A 80 -13.80 7.34 -5.47
CA ILE A 80 -12.88 7.89 -4.47
C ILE A 80 -13.63 8.90 -3.63
N LEU A 81 -13.82 8.58 -2.34
CA LEU A 81 -14.46 9.48 -1.38
C LEU A 81 -13.47 10.27 -0.53
N CYS A 82 -12.23 9.79 -0.41
CA CYS A 82 -11.17 10.46 0.33
C CYS A 82 -9.79 10.12 -0.30
N ALA A 83 -9.00 11.15 -0.60
CA ALA A 83 -7.62 11.03 -1.07
C ALA A 83 -6.84 12.34 -0.81
N GLY A 84 -5.51 12.26 -0.80
CA GLY A 84 -4.63 13.45 -0.71
C GLY A 84 -4.29 13.91 0.70
N ASP A 85 -4.91 13.34 1.73
CA ASP A 85 -4.53 13.59 3.12
C ASP A 85 -3.12 13.06 3.41
N GLU A 86 -2.30 13.84 4.13
CA GLU A 86 -0.92 13.48 4.47
C GLU A 86 -0.82 12.16 5.25
N ARG A 87 -1.85 11.79 6.02
CA ARG A 87 -1.91 10.51 6.75
C ARG A 87 -2.03 9.30 5.81
N LEU A 88 -2.41 9.53 4.55
CA LEU A 88 -2.51 8.50 3.51
C LEU A 88 -1.27 8.46 2.62
N PHE A 89 -0.27 9.31 2.87
CA PHE A 89 0.99 9.25 2.13
C PHE A 89 1.73 7.95 2.42
N ASN A 90 2.17 7.32 1.34
CA ASN A 90 2.92 6.07 1.35
C ASN A 90 4.25 6.30 0.61
N PRO A 91 5.24 6.97 1.23
CA PRO A 91 6.50 7.30 0.59
C PRO A 91 7.33 6.05 0.32
N TYR A 92 8.07 6.07 -0.78
CA TYR A 92 8.98 4.99 -1.17
C TYR A 92 10.42 5.43 -0.96
N GLY A 93 11.23 4.53 -0.41
CA GLY A 93 12.67 4.74 -0.24
C GLY A 93 13.47 3.62 -0.90
N ILE A 94 14.67 3.97 -1.38
CA ILE A 94 15.69 3.02 -1.82
C ILE A 94 16.87 3.09 -0.85
N ILE A 95 17.25 1.95 -0.26
CA ILE A 95 18.27 1.88 0.80
C ILE A 95 19.38 0.92 0.34
N PRO A 96 20.53 1.44 -0.13
CA PRO A 96 21.71 0.62 -0.40
C PRO A 96 22.19 -0.10 0.87
N ILE A 97 22.50 -1.40 0.76
CA ILE A 97 22.93 -2.22 1.89
C ILE A 97 24.38 -1.88 2.25
N ASN A 98 24.67 -1.74 3.55
CA ASN A 98 26.00 -1.40 4.05
C ASN A 98 27.05 -2.49 3.69
N PRO A 99 28.05 -2.17 2.84
CA PRO A 99 29.05 -3.14 2.40
C PRO A 99 30.06 -3.51 3.51
N LYS A 100 30.22 -2.67 4.54
CA LYS A 100 31.07 -3.01 5.70
C LYS A 100 30.50 -4.18 6.51
N MET A 101 29.17 -4.30 6.56
CA MET A 101 28.50 -5.43 7.20
C MET A 101 28.32 -6.61 6.26
N TYR A 102 28.11 -6.34 4.96
CA TYR A 102 27.87 -7.37 3.94
C TYR A 102 28.81 -7.19 2.73
N PRO A 103 30.07 -7.66 2.80
CA PRO A 103 31.08 -7.38 1.77
C PRO A 103 30.75 -7.91 0.36
N HIS A 104 29.82 -8.87 0.24
CA HIS A 104 29.42 -9.47 -1.03
C HIS A 104 28.43 -8.61 -1.84
N VAL A 105 27.83 -7.58 -1.23
CA VAL A 105 26.83 -6.74 -1.90
C VAL A 105 27.48 -5.87 -2.98
N LYS A 106 26.76 -5.66 -4.08
CA LYS A 106 27.20 -4.79 -5.18
C LYS A 106 26.84 -3.34 -4.86
N PHE A 107 27.51 -2.77 -3.87
CA PHE A 107 27.19 -1.44 -3.33
C PHE A 107 27.21 -0.37 -4.41
N ASP A 108 28.25 -0.31 -5.23
CA ASP A 108 28.39 0.74 -6.26
C ASP A 108 27.23 0.73 -7.26
N TRP A 109 26.70 -0.44 -7.61
CA TRP A 109 25.53 -0.56 -8.48
C TRP A 109 24.25 -0.11 -7.78
N ALA A 110 24.08 -0.47 -6.50
CA ALA A 110 22.93 -0.05 -5.71
C ALA A 110 22.94 1.47 -5.47
N ASP A 111 24.09 2.06 -5.18
CA ASP A 111 24.27 3.50 -5.01
C ASP A 111 24.04 4.26 -6.33
N THR A 112 24.53 3.71 -7.45
CA THR A 112 24.25 4.27 -8.79
C THR A 112 22.75 4.30 -9.07
N LEU A 113 22.04 3.20 -8.79
CA LEU A 113 20.58 3.15 -8.95
C LEU A 113 19.87 4.15 -8.02
N ALA A 114 20.28 4.22 -6.75
CA ALA A 114 19.69 5.13 -5.78
C ALA A 114 19.84 6.60 -6.21
N LYS A 115 21.05 7.01 -6.62
CA LYS A 115 21.34 8.34 -7.15
C LYS A 115 20.57 8.65 -8.43
N TRP A 116 20.46 7.68 -9.33
CA TRP A 116 19.66 7.84 -10.54
C TRP A 116 18.18 8.01 -10.20
N LEU A 117 17.63 7.23 -9.27
CA LEU A 117 16.22 7.26 -8.92
C LEU A 117 15.78 8.60 -8.34
N VAL A 118 16.67 9.29 -7.61
CA VAL A 118 16.44 10.66 -7.09
C VAL A 118 16.87 11.76 -8.06
N SER A 119 17.32 11.43 -9.28
CA SER A 119 17.69 12.43 -10.28
C SER A 119 16.47 13.10 -10.90
N PRO A 120 16.61 14.33 -11.45
CA PRO A 120 15.53 15.01 -12.16
C PRO A 120 14.85 14.14 -13.23
N LYS A 121 15.66 13.42 -14.02
CA LYS A 121 15.16 12.54 -15.09
C LYS A 121 14.28 11.41 -14.55
N ALA A 122 14.72 10.70 -13.52
CA ALA A 122 13.94 9.59 -12.97
C ALA A 122 12.67 10.08 -12.27
N GLN A 123 12.75 11.19 -11.54
CA GLN A 123 11.58 11.81 -10.92
C GLN A 123 10.55 12.25 -11.97
N ALA A 124 10.98 12.80 -13.11
CA ALA A 124 10.07 13.10 -14.23
C ALA A 124 9.41 11.83 -14.80
N LEU A 125 10.16 10.74 -14.99
CA LEU A 125 9.61 9.45 -15.42
C LEU A 125 8.58 8.90 -14.42
N ILE A 126 8.81 9.07 -13.12
CA ILE A 126 7.84 8.70 -12.08
C ILE A 126 6.58 9.59 -12.18
N ALA A 127 6.75 10.90 -12.35
CA ALA A 127 5.63 11.85 -12.54
C ALA A 127 4.82 11.56 -13.81
N GLU A 128 5.43 10.99 -14.84
CA GLU A 128 4.82 10.67 -16.13
C GLU A 128 4.23 9.26 -16.19
N TYR A 129 4.53 8.39 -15.24
CA TYR A 129 3.97 7.03 -15.24
C TYR A 129 2.44 7.06 -15.12
N ARG A 130 1.76 6.38 -16.06
CA ARG A 130 0.30 6.33 -16.14
C ARG A 130 -0.22 4.89 -16.10
N ILE A 131 -1.36 4.70 -15.44
CA ILE A 131 -2.20 3.51 -15.54
C ILE A 131 -3.48 3.95 -16.24
N GLN A 132 -3.74 3.45 -17.45
CA GLN A 132 -4.93 3.82 -18.24
C GLN A 132 -5.11 5.34 -18.36
N GLY A 133 -4.02 6.06 -18.65
CA GLY A 133 -4.01 7.53 -18.79
C GLY A 133 -3.99 8.32 -17.47
N GLN A 134 -4.10 7.67 -16.31
CA GLN A 134 -4.12 8.33 -15.00
C GLN A 134 -2.77 8.24 -14.29
N GLN A 135 -2.31 9.35 -13.69
CA GLN A 135 -1.07 9.37 -12.90
C GLN A 135 -1.21 8.50 -11.65
N ALA A 136 -0.26 7.56 -11.49
CA ALA A 136 -0.28 6.62 -10.38
C ALA A 136 0.66 7.01 -9.22
N PHE A 137 1.78 7.68 -9.52
CA PHE A 137 2.81 8.04 -8.54
C PHE A 137 3.16 9.53 -8.61
N PHE A 138 3.56 10.07 -7.46
CA PHE A 138 3.91 11.48 -7.30
C PHE A 138 5.32 11.54 -6.69
N PRO A 139 6.33 11.97 -7.46
CA PRO A 139 7.71 12.06 -6.98
C PRO A 139 7.89 13.17 -5.92
N ASP A 140 8.82 12.97 -4.99
CA ASP A 140 9.09 13.86 -3.86
C ASP A 140 10.59 14.12 -3.60
N ALA A 141 11.50 13.51 -4.36
CA ALA A 141 12.95 13.62 -4.11
C ALA A 141 13.58 14.87 -4.74
N VAL A 142 12.96 15.45 -5.77
CA VAL A 142 13.39 16.70 -6.41
C VAL A 142 12.23 17.67 -6.39
N THR A 143 12.40 18.80 -5.71
CA THR A 143 11.42 19.88 -5.70
C THR A 143 11.54 20.65 -7.01
N TYR A 144 10.67 20.33 -7.97
CA TYR A 144 10.38 21.30 -9.02
C TYR A 144 9.49 22.37 -8.39
N ALA A 145 9.79 23.65 -8.63
CA ALA A 145 8.93 24.74 -8.17
C ALA A 145 7.47 24.42 -8.55
N LYS A 146 6.59 24.41 -7.54
CA LYS A 146 5.15 24.22 -7.71
C LYS A 146 4.57 25.25 -8.68
#